data_AF-A0A7X1L8L1-F1
#
_entry.id   AF-A0A7X1L8L1-F1
#
_cell.length_a   1.000
_cell.length_b   1.000
_cell.length_c   1.000
_cell.angle_alpha   90.00
_cell.angle_beta   90.00
_cell.angle_gamma   90.00
#
_symmetry.space_group_name_H-M   'P 1'
#
loop_
_entity.id
_entity.type
_entity.pdbx_description
1 polymer ?
#
loop_
_entity_poly.entity_id
_entity_poly.type
_entity_poly.pdbx_seq_one_letter_code
_entity_poly.pdbx_strand_id
1 'polypeptide(L)' 'MDMVTMGIGGVLCLYGFYTMTMRTRSPEKFGKLKAMKDKYGDSNGLAIHIMAYTVVPIVVGIVVSFAGFNGLSLLGMFKS' A
#
# COMPACT_ATOMS: atom_id res chain seq x y z
N MET A 1 -20.93 10.88 -3.12
CA MET A 1 -19.89 10.27 -2.25
C MET A 1 -20.11 8.77 -2.26
N ASP A 2 -19.11 8.00 -2.67
CA ASP A 2 -19.17 6.54 -2.60
C ASP A 2 -18.42 6.05 -1.37
N MET A 3 -19.18 5.64 -0.35
CA MET A 3 -18.64 5.20 0.94
C MET A 3 -17.81 3.93 0.81
N VAL A 4 -18.15 3.06 -0.14
CA VAL A 4 -17.42 1.79 -0.36
C VAL A 4 -16.03 2.09 -0.91
N THR A 5 -15.94 2.90 -1.96
CA THR A 5 -14.64 3.30 -2.55
C THR A 5 -13.80 4.09 -1.55
N MET A 6 -14.40 5.01 -0.78
CA MET A 6 -13.69 5.70 0.31
C MET A 6 -13.15 4.73 1.36
N GLY A 7 -13.95 3.76 1.79
CA GLY A 7 -13.56 2.74 2.76
C GLY A 7 -12.41 1.85 2.27
N ILE A 8 -12.45 1.44 1.00
CA ILE A 8 -11.37 0.67 0.35
C ILE A 8 -10.06 1.47 0.37
N GLY A 9 -10.11 2.77 0.00
CA GLY A 9 -8.94 3.63 0.05
C GLY A 9 -8.38 3.79 1.47
N GLY A 10 -9.27 3.92 2.47
CA GLY A 10 -8.89 3.97 3.88
C GLY A 10 -8.17 2.69 4.35
N VAL A 11 -8.68 1.52 3.99
CA VAL A 11 -8.05 0.23 4.31
C VAL A 11 -6.67 0.10 3.65
N LEU A 12 -6.50 0.57 2.42
CA LEU A 12 -5.20 0.57 1.74
C LEU A 12 -4.17 1.48 2.42
N CYS A 13 -4.60 2.66 2.87
CA CYS A 13 -3.75 3.55 3.67
C CYS A 13 -3.35 2.89 5.00
N LEU A 14 -4.30 2.28 5.71
CA LEU A 14 -4.03 1.56 6.96
C LEU A 14 -3.07 0.39 6.73
N TYR A 15 -3.23 -0.34 5.62
CA TYR A 15 -2.31 -1.42 5.26
C TYR A 15 -0.89 -0.90 5.04
N GLY A 16 -0.70 0.19 4.29
CA GLY A 16 0.63 0.80 4.09
C GLY A 16 1.27 1.31 5.38
N PHE A 17 0.47 1.82 6.33
CA PHE A 17 0.96 2.23 7.64
C PHE A 17 1.31 1.04 8.55
N TYR A 18 0.49 -0.01 8.48
CA TYR A 18 0.72 -1.27 9.19
C TYR A 18 2.02 -1.93 8.72
N THR A 19 2.25 -2.00 7.40
CA THR A 19 3.49 -2.58 6.86
C THR A 19 4.72 -1.76 7.26
N MET A 20 4.61 -0.43 7.32
CA MET A 20 5.69 0.43 7.82
C MET A 20 6.03 0.14 9.29
N THR A 21 5.00 0.03 10.13
CA THR A 21 5.15 -0.19 11.58
C THR A 21 5.64 -1.60 11.90
N MET A 22 5.12 -2.62 11.22
CA MET A 22 5.56 -4.01 11.41
C MET A 22 6.97 -4.24 10.86
N ARG A 23 7.38 -3.51 9.81
CA ARG A 23 8.76 -3.61 9.29
C ARG A 23 9.81 -3.22 10.34
N THR A 24 9.52 -2.23 11.18
CA THR A 24 10.45 -1.78 12.23
C THR A 24 10.36 -2.62 13.50
N ARG A 25 9.18 -3.19 13.83
CA ARG A 25 8.97 -3.95 15.08
C ARG A 25 9.19 -5.46 14.98
N SER A 26 9.00 -6.05 13.80
CA SER A 26 9.13 -7.51 13.61
C SER A 26 9.57 -7.83 12.18
N PRO A 27 10.80 -7.44 11.79
CA PRO A 27 11.32 -7.69 10.46
C PRO A 27 11.36 -9.19 10.11
N GLU A 28 11.51 -10.09 11.11
CA GLU A 28 11.45 -11.54 10.92
C GLU A 28 10.12 -12.05 10.35
N LYS A 29 9.00 -11.34 10.56
CA LYS A 29 7.70 -11.73 9.99
C LYS A 29 7.58 -11.42 8.49
N PHE A 30 8.49 -10.60 7.94
CA PHE A 30 8.53 -10.30 6.52
C PHE A 30 9.45 -11.26 5.78
N GLY A 31 9.02 -12.51 5.62
CA GLY A 31 9.70 -13.45 4.72
C GLY A 31 9.89 -12.90 3.31
N LYS A 32 8.97 -12.02 2.87
CA LYS A 32 9.09 -11.27 1.59
C LYS A 32 10.21 -10.23 1.59
N LEU A 33 10.48 -9.56 2.71
CA LEU A 33 11.61 -8.63 2.81
C LEU A 33 12.94 -9.38 2.68
N LYS A 34 13.06 -10.53 3.35
CA LYS A 34 14.23 -11.40 3.22
C LYS A 34 14.41 -11.87 1.78
N ALA A 35 13.38 -12.41 1.14
CA ALA A 35 13.44 -12.84 -0.25
C ALA A 35 13.82 -11.70 -1.22
N MET A 36 13.35 -10.47 -0.97
CA MET A 36 13.73 -9.31 -1.78
C MET A 36 15.18 -8.87 -1.54
N LYS A 37 15.67 -8.92 -0.31
CA LYS A 37 17.07 -8.65 0.02
C LYS A 37 18.01 -9.69 -0.59
N ASP A 38 17.64 -10.97 -0.52
CA ASP A 38 18.40 -12.07 -1.11
C ASP A 38 18.49 -11.94 -2.65
N LYS A 39 17.43 -11.41 -3.30
CA LYS A 39 17.37 -11.27 -4.76
C LYS A 39 18.01 -9.98 -5.29
N TYR A 40 17.84 -8.86 -4.59
CA TYR A 40 18.23 -7.53 -5.10
C TYR A 40 19.37 -6.87 -4.31
N GLY A 41 19.84 -7.51 -3.22
CA GLY A 41 20.79 -6.96 -2.27
C GLY A 41 20.11 -6.24 -1.10
N ASP A 42 20.85 -6.04 -0.01
CA ASP A 42 20.29 -5.60 1.27
C ASP A 42 19.58 -4.23 1.19
N SER A 43 20.25 -3.22 0.62
CA SER A 43 19.70 -1.86 0.50
C SER A 43 18.60 -1.75 -0.57
N ASN A 44 18.79 -2.39 -1.73
CA ASN A 44 17.80 -2.34 -2.81
C ASN A 44 16.55 -3.16 -2.49
N GLY A 45 16.69 -4.33 -1.88
CA GLY A 45 15.57 -5.16 -1.44
C GLY A 45 14.72 -4.46 -0.37
N LEU A 46 15.37 -3.73 0.54
CA LEU A 46 14.67 -2.87 1.50
C LEU A 46 13.93 -1.72 0.80
N ALA A 47 14.59 -1.02 -0.13
CA ALA A 47 13.97 0.08 -0.87
C ALA A 47 12.76 -0.38 -1.68
N ILE A 48 12.87 -1.50 -2.41
CA ILE A 48 11.76 -2.09 -3.18
C ILE A 48 10.61 -2.47 -2.25
N HIS A 49 10.91 -3.08 -1.10
CA HIS A 49 9.87 -3.44 -0.13
C HIS A 49 9.15 -2.21 0.43
N ILE A 50 9.88 -1.14 0.76
CA ILE A 50 9.29 0.15 1.18
C ILE A 50 8.38 0.69 0.08
N MET A 51 8.86 0.73 -1.16
CA MET A 51 8.11 1.28 -2.28
C MET A 51 6.83 0.47 -2.54
N ALA A 52 6.95 -0.85 -2.65
CA ALA A 52 5.84 -1.72 -3.02
C ALA A 52 4.80 -1.92 -1.91
N TYR A 53 5.22 -1.96 -0.64
CA TYR A 53 4.33 -2.31 0.47
C TYR A 53 3.97 -1.13 1.38
N THR A 54 4.65 0.00 1.28
CA THR A 54 4.32 1.22 2.07
C THR A 54 3.91 2.36 1.15
N VAL A 55 4.75 2.77 0.20
CA VAL A 55 4.49 3.96 -0.62
C VAL A 55 3.31 3.73 -1.57
N VAL A 56 3.34 2.64 -2.35
CA VAL A 56 2.28 2.33 -3.31
C VAL A 56 0.91 2.18 -2.63
N PRO A 57 0.74 1.39 -1.55
CA PRO A 57 -0.56 1.26 -0.90
C PRO A 57 -1.10 2.58 -0.30
N ILE A 58 -0.22 3.43 0.24
CA ILE A 58 -0.61 4.75 0.75
C ILE A 58 -1.07 5.66 -0.40
N VAL A 59 -0.29 5.76 -1.47
CA VAL A 59 -0.63 6.62 -2.62
C VAL A 59 -1.92 6.14 -3.28
N VAL A 60 -2.04 4.84 -3.55
CA VAL A 60 -3.27 4.27 -4.13
C VAL A 60 -4.45 4.47 -3.18
N GLY A 61 -4.27 4.27 -1.88
CA GLY A 61 -5.31 4.51 -0.88
C GLY A 61 -5.81 5.96 -0.89
N ILE A 62 -4.90 6.94 -0.94
CA ILE A 62 -5.25 8.37 -1.03
C ILE A 62 -6.04 8.66 -2.32
N VAL A 63 -5.56 8.18 -3.48
CA VAL A 63 -6.22 8.40 -4.78
C VAL A 63 -7.62 7.79 -4.80
N VAL A 64 -7.75 6.56 -4.31
CA VAL A 64 -9.04 5.85 -4.24
C VAL A 64 -9.99 6.54 -3.25
N SER A 65 -9.51 6.95 -2.07
CA SER A 65 -10.32 7.71 -1.11
C SER A 65 -10.78 9.05 -1.69
N PHE A 66 -9.92 9.76 -2.42
CA PHE A 66 -10.28 11.02 -3.07
C PHE A 66 -11.28 10.81 -4.21
N ALA A 67 -11.13 9.76 -5.02
CA ALA A 67 -12.10 9.41 -6.06
C ALA A 67 -13.48 9.08 -5.46
N GLY A 68 -13.52 8.28 -4.39
CA GLY A 68 -14.76 7.96 -3.67
C GLY A 68 -15.42 9.20 -3.07
N PHE A 69 -14.63 10.16 -2.56
CA PHE A 69 -15.13 11.45 -2.08
C PHE A 69 -15.82 12.24 -3.19
N ASN A 70 -15.23 12.26 -4.39
CA ASN A 70 -15.82 12.86 -5.60
C ASN A 70 -17.02 12.06 -6.18
N GLY A 71 -17.38 10.94 -5.57
CA GLY A 71 -18.52 10.12 -5.99
C GLY A 71 -18.23 9.13 -7.11
N LEU A 72 -16.97 8.94 -7.50
CA LEU A 72 -16.55 7.87 -8.40
C LEU A 72 -16.55 6.54 -7.65
N SER A 73 -17.17 5.53 -8.26
CA SER A 73 -17.04 4.15 -7.79
C SER A 73 -15.72 3.55 -8.28
N LEU A 74 -15.19 2.58 -7.52
CA LEU A 74 -13.95 1.88 -7.85
C LEU A 74 -13.95 1.33 -9.29
N LEU A 75 -15.07 0.74 -9.74
CA LEU A 75 -15.25 0.26 -11.10
C LEU A 75 -15.26 1.39 -12.14
N GLY A 76 -15.78 2.57 -11.79
CA GLY A 76 -15.76 3.74 -12.65
C GLY A 76 -14.35 4.27 -12.93
N MET A 77 -13.42 4.10 -11.99
CA MET A 77 -12.02 4.53 -12.16
C MET A 77 -11.27 3.74 -13.25
N PHE A 78 -11.64 2.47 -13.47
CA PHE A 78 -10.96 1.58 -14.43
C PHE A 78 -11.66 1.50 -15.80
N LYS A 79 -12.79 2.19 -15.95
CA LYS A 79 -13.61 2.18 -17.17
C LYS A 79 -13.39 3.42 -18.05
N SER A 80 -12.34 4.21 -17.76
CA SER A 80 -11.95 5.39 -18.56
C SER A 80 -11.26 5.01 -19.86
#